data_AF-A0A9W9KSV9-F1
#
_entry.id   AF-A0A9W9KSV9-F1
#
_cell.length_a   1.000
_cell.length_b   1.000
_cell.length_c   1.000
_cell.angle_alpha   90.00
_cell.angle_beta   90.00
_cell.angle_gamma   90.00
#
_symmetry.space_group_name_H-M   'P 1'
#
loop_
_entity.id
_entity.type
_entity.pdbx_description
1 polymer ?
#
loop_
_entity_poly.entity_id
_entity_poly.type
_entity_poly.pdbx_seq_one_letter_code
_entity_poly.pdbx_strand_id
1 'polypeptide(L)'
;MLSPKQGLIHMFANHMNPVLTNTRGAVYRGLEGNQVDNRKARCHYGVSYRTPFNPDEHEQRDKEWCKYEEEWKAGNQMDWYIRKVKLLQIPLTSCRSLSLNFLCRQGESTSENKPISIGYYRCVPINHSFVFHEELMMSCKDQAPKVHSKKRVVSINIDMSTGVRVHCELVSDLSKIPKRLFLKKKNSSGQEYYDVRYSLVLTPLSASMNFELVFKGINYGKVSASYF
;
A
#
# COMPACT_ATOMS: atom_id res chain seq x y z
N MET A 1 10.02 42.91 -63.26
CA MET A 1 8.61 43.31 -63.09
C MET A 1 8.00 42.45 -61.98
N LEU A 2 7.62 43.12 -60.88
CA LEU A 2 6.52 42.87 -59.92
C LEU A 2 6.06 41.44 -59.56
N SER A 3 6.10 41.14 -58.25
CA SER A 3 5.26 40.18 -57.50
C SER A 3 3.78 40.70 -57.42
N PRO A 4 2.74 40.07 -56.78
CA PRO A 4 2.77 39.27 -55.53
C PRO A 4 1.59 38.27 -55.21
N LYS A 5 1.54 37.76 -53.94
CA LYS A 5 0.37 37.28 -53.12
C LYS A 5 -0.23 35.88 -53.44
N GLN A 6 -0.83 35.06 -52.55
CA GLN A 6 -1.17 34.99 -51.11
C GLN A 6 -1.84 33.61 -50.81
N GLY A 7 -1.80 33.13 -49.54
CA GLY A 7 -2.87 32.39 -48.82
C GLY A 7 -3.21 30.92 -49.21
N LEU A 8 -3.13 29.92 -48.31
CA LEU A 8 -4.02 29.51 -47.20
C LEU A 8 -4.92 28.27 -47.54
N ILE A 9 -4.78 27.22 -46.71
CA ILE A 9 -5.74 26.17 -46.29
C ILE A 9 -6.27 25.15 -47.32
N HIS A 10 -5.95 23.86 -47.10
CA HIS A 10 -6.98 22.85 -46.80
C HIS A 10 -6.43 21.61 -46.07
N MET A 11 -7.05 21.28 -44.93
CA MET A 11 -7.09 19.93 -44.36
C MET A 11 -7.80 19.00 -45.37
N PHE A 12 -7.40 17.73 -45.45
CA PHE A 12 -8.10 16.64 -44.76
C PHE A 12 -7.43 15.27 -44.98
N ALA A 13 -7.40 14.53 -43.87
CA ALA A 13 -7.57 13.09 -43.75
C ALA A 13 -6.59 12.15 -44.47
N ASN A 14 -5.72 11.53 -43.67
CA ASN A 14 -5.48 10.10 -43.84
C ASN A 14 -5.61 9.40 -42.48
N HIS A 15 -6.51 8.41 -42.47
CA HIS A 15 -6.83 7.47 -41.41
C HIS A 15 -5.58 6.98 -40.66
N MET A 16 -5.47 7.28 -39.36
CA MET A 16 -4.57 6.55 -38.47
C MET A 16 -5.27 5.31 -37.93
N ASN A 17 -4.76 4.15 -38.33
CA ASN A 17 -5.15 2.83 -37.86
C ASN A 17 -4.62 2.61 -36.42
N PRO A 18 -5.44 2.29 -35.41
CA PRO A 18 -5.07 2.40 -33.99
C PRO A 18 -4.19 1.26 -33.43
N VAL A 19 -3.60 0.38 -34.26
CA VAL A 19 -2.98 -0.88 -33.76
C VAL A 19 -1.44 -0.88 -33.76
N LEU A 20 -0.75 0.12 -34.34
CA LEU A 20 0.72 0.08 -34.50
C LEU A 20 1.54 1.07 -33.64
N THR A 21 0.91 1.88 -32.78
CA THR A 21 1.62 2.88 -31.97
C THR A 21 2.14 2.35 -30.63
N ASN A 22 1.72 1.16 -30.19
CA ASN A 22 2.09 0.62 -28.86
C ASN A 22 3.39 -0.21 -28.86
N THR A 23 3.84 -0.69 -30.02
CA THR A 23 4.97 -1.63 -30.10
C THR A 23 6.33 -0.94 -30.14
N ARG A 24 6.44 0.27 -30.69
CA ARG A 24 7.72 1.00 -30.74
C ARG A 24 8.18 1.51 -29.36
N GLY A 25 7.25 1.98 -28.52
CA GLY A 25 7.57 2.51 -27.19
C GLY A 25 8.08 1.46 -26.19
N ALA A 26 7.69 0.19 -26.36
CA ALA A 26 8.14 -0.91 -25.49
C ALA A 26 9.59 -1.34 -25.79
N VAL A 27 9.99 -1.34 -27.07
CA VAL A 27 11.34 -1.76 -27.51
C VAL A 27 12.41 -0.74 -27.10
N TYR A 28 12.15 0.56 -27.25
CA TYR A 28 13.09 1.60 -26.81
C TYR A 28 13.35 1.58 -25.30
N ARG A 29 12.32 1.31 -24.47
CA ARG A 29 12.48 1.17 -23.01
C ARG A 29 13.27 -0.08 -22.59
N GLY A 30 13.33 -1.11 -23.44
CA GLY A 30 14.14 -2.30 -23.18
C GLY A 30 15.64 -2.06 -23.33
N LEU A 31 16.04 -1.08 -24.16
CA LEU A 31 17.43 -0.79 -24.50
C LEU A 31 18.08 0.28 -23.60
N GLU A 32 17.31 1.24 -23.09
CA GLU A 32 17.83 2.36 -22.28
C GLU A 32 17.70 2.17 -20.75
N GLY A 33 17.23 1.00 -20.31
CA GLY A 33 16.93 0.75 -18.89
C GLY A 33 15.65 1.44 -18.42
N ASN A 34 15.27 1.21 -17.15
CA ASN A 34 14.05 1.76 -16.57
C ASN A 34 14.24 3.24 -16.18
N GLN A 35 13.96 4.17 -17.11
CA GLN A 35 14.06 5.63 -16.92
C GLN A 35 12.89 6.25 -16.10
N VAL A 36 12.17 5.44 -15.30
CA VAL A 36 11.00 5.92 -14.54
C VAL A 36 11.38 6.08 -13.08
N ASP A 37 11.69 7.30 -12.67
CA ASP A 37 12.06 7.61 -11.28
C ASP A 37 10.85 7.73 -10.34
N ASN A 38 9.66 8.00 -10.89
CA ASN A 38 8.45 8.26 -10.10
C ASN A 38 7.23 7.54 -10.68
N ARG A 39 6.74 6.53 -9.94
CA ARG A 39 5.50 5.82 -10.24
C ARG A 39 4.37 6.31 -9.34
N LYS A 40 3.17 6.40 -9.90
CA LYS A 40 1.96 6.75 -9.16
C LYS A 40 1.25 5.48 -8.74
N ALA A 41 1.14 5.27 -7.43
CA ALA A 41 0.28 4.22 -6.89
C ALA A 41 -1.19 4.49 -7.26
N ARG A 42 -1.84 3.51 -7.90
CA ARG A 42 -3.24 3.58 -8.31
C ARG A 42 -4.22 3.26 -7.18
N CYS A 43 -3.73 2.56 -6.16
CA CYS A 43 -4.48 2.15 -4.99
C CYS A 43 -3.61 2.33 -3.75
N HIS A 44 -4.26 2.41 -2.60
CA HIS A 44 -3.63 2.30 -1.30
C HIS A 44 -3.27 0.84 -1.02
N TYR A 45 -2.12 0.58 -0.40
CA TYR A 45 -1.68 -0.74 0.05
C TYR A 45 -1.23 -0.67 1.50
N GLY A 46 -1.76 -1.56 2.34
CA GLY A 46 -1.67 -1.42 3.79
C GLY A 46 -2.06 -2.69 4.50
N VAL A 47 -1.98 -2.67 5.82
CA VAL A 47 -2.35 -3.79 6.69
C VAL A 47 -3.30 -3.32 7.76
N SER A 48 -4.07 -4.27 8.30
CA SER A 48 -4.84 -4.00 9.50
C SER A 48 -3.96 -4.18 10.73
N TYR A 49 -4.23 -3.39 11.77
CA TYR A 49 -3.53 -3.47 13.04
C TYR A 49 -4.50 -3.28 14.21
N ARG A 50 -3.99 -3.55 15.41
CA ARG A 50 -4.69 -3.36 16.67
C ARG A 50 -3.99 -2.26 17.47
N THR A 51 -4.78 -1.41 18.12
CA THR A 51 -4.29 -0.29 18.94
C THR A 51 -5.14 -0.17 20.21
N PRO A 52 -4.69 0.44 21.32
CA PRO A 52 -5.54 0.71 22.48
C PRO A 52 -6.86 1.38 22.08
N PHE A 53 -7.97 0.90 22.65
CA PHE A 53 -9.28 1.43 22.32
C PHE A 53 -9.47 2.82 22.91
N ASN A 54 -9.64 3.80 22.04
CA ASN A 54 -10.04 5.16 22.36
C ASN A 54 -11.48 5.41 21.86
N PRO A 55 -12.47 5.67 22.74
CA PRO A 55 -13.87 5.90 22.34
C PRO A 55 -14.08 7.15 21.48
N ASP A 56 -13.17 8.13 21.53
CA ASP A 56 -13.28 9.36 20.73
C ASP A 56 -12.80 9.16 19.28
N GLU A 57 -11.99 8.14 19.04
CA GLU A 57 -11.39 7.84 17.73
C GLU A 57 -11.97 6.59 17.07
N HIS A 58 -12.41 5.62 17.87
CA HIS A 58 -12.77 4.29 17.41
C HIS A 58 -14.25 3.99 17.62
N GLU A 59 -14.84 3.27 16.67
CA GLU A 59 -16.20 2.80 16.78
C GLU A 59 -16.31 1.64 17.79
N GLN A 60 -17.38 1.63 18.57
CA GLN A 60 -17.64 0.57 19.57
C GLN A 60 -17.66 -0.84 18.97
N ARG A 61 -18.02 -0.99 17.69
CA ARG A 61 -18.02 -2.29 16.97
C ARG A 61 -16.62 -2.89 16.78
N ASP A 62 -15.59 -2.05 16.79
CA ASP A 62 -14.20 -2.44 16.61
C ASP A 62 -13.51 -2.73 17.95
N LYS A 63 -14.17 -2.44 19.07
CA LYS A 63 -13.69 -2.74 20.41
C LYS A 63 -13.57 -4.26 20.63
N GLU A 64 -12.42 -4.69 21.11
CA GLU A 64 -12.12 -6.09 21.40
C GLU A 64 -11.18 -6.20 22.61
N TRP A 65 -11.36 -7.22 23.44
CA TRP A 65 -10.52 -7.42 24.63
C TRP A 65 -9.24 -8.17 24.27
N CYS A 66 -8.07 -7.66 24.68
CA CYS A 66 -6.82 -8.38 24.63
C CYS A 66 -6.62 -9.18 25.92
N LYS A 67 -6.77 -10.51 25.87
CA LYS A 67 -6.61 -11.37 27.06
C LYS A 67 -5.20 -11.39 27.67
N TYR A 68 -4.18 -11.04 26.90
CA TYR A 68 -2.78 -11.07 27.34
C TYR A 68 -2.36 -9.77 28.01
N GLU A 69 -2.75 -8.64 27.44
CA GLU A 69 -2.46 -7.31 27.99
C GLU A 69 -3.54 -6.83 28.96
N GLU A 70 -4.70 -7.49 28.98
CA GLU A 70 -5.83 -7.16 29.85
C GLU A 70 -6.32 -5.73 29.62
N GLU A 71 -6.44 -5.35 28.34
CA GLU A 71 -6.93 -4.06 27.91
C GLU A 71 -7.84 -4.14 26.69
N TRP A 72 -8.70 -3.14 26.53
CA TRP A 72 -9.52 -2.98 25.33
C TRP A 72 -8.67 -2.42 24.19
N LYS A 73 -8.74 -3.07 23.03
CA LYS A 73 -8.13 -2.63 21.77
C LYS A 73 -9.21 -2.29 20.74
N ALA A 74 -8.88 -1.43 19.79
CA ALA A 74 -9.62 -1.28 18.55
C ALA A 74 -8.97 -2.18 17.48
N GLY A 75 -9.74 -3.13 16.96
CA GLY A 75 -9.36 -3.96 15.82
C GLY A 75 -9.67 -3.29 14.47
N ASN A 76 -9.20 -3.90 13.38
CA ASN A 76 -9.46 -3.48 11.99
C ASN A 76 -9.03 -2.06 11.60
N GLN A 77 -8.17 -1.44 12.39
CA GLN A 77 -7.61 -0.14 12.04
C GLN A 77 -6.65 -0.33 10.87
N MET A 78 -6.66 0.58 9.90
CA MET A 78 -5.82 0.49 8.72
C MET A 78 -4.56 1.35 8.85
N ASP A 79 -3.41 0.74 8.61
CA ASP A 79 -2.16 1.46 8.37
C ASP A 79 -1.68 1.21 6.94
N TRP A 80 -1.35 2.27 6.22
CA TRP A 80 -1.14 2.23 4.77
C TRP A 80 0.32 2.51 4.44
N TYR A 81 1.06 1.51 3.95
CA TYR A 81 2.40 1.67 3.40
C TYR A 81 2.40 2.65 2.22
N ILE A 82 1.52 2.39 1.24
CA ILE A 82 1.44 3.16 0.01
C ILE A 82 0.10 3.87 -0.01
N ARG A 83 0.12 5.19 -0.30
CA ARG A 83 -1.09 5.97 -0.54
C ARG A 83 -1.30 6.20 -2.03
N LYS A 84 -2.55 6.04 -2.48
CA LYS A 84 -2.98 6.42 -3.84
C LYS A 84 -2.67 7.91 -4.06
N VAL A 85 -2.12 8.22 -5.22
CA VAL A 85 -1.89 9.61 -5.64
C VAL A 85 -3.20 10.19 -6.19
N LYS A 86 -3.67 11.30 -5.63
CA LYS A 86 -4.84 12.02 -6.17
C LYS A 86 -4.40 12.86 -7.37
N LEU A 87 -5.02 12.62 -8.53
CA LEU A 87 -4.93 13.54 -9.66
C LEU A 87 -5.97 14.63 -9.44
N LEU A 88 -5.54 15.86 -9.11
CA LEU A 88 -6.44 16.99 -9.14
C LEU A 88 -6.64 17.39 -10.61
N GLN A 89 -7.82 17.10 -11.15
CA GLN A 89 -8.23 17.65 -12.44
C GLN A 89 -8.57 19.13 -12.21
N ILE A 90 -7.63 20.03 -12.52
CA ILE A 90 -7.94 21.46 -12.52
C ILE A 90 -8.82 21.72 -13.76
N PRO A 91 -9.99 22.37 -13.64
CA PRO A 91 -10.81 22.71 -14.80
C PRO A 91 -10.02 23.63 -15.74
N LEU A 92 -10.00 23.30 -17.03
CA LEU A 92 -9.21 23.96 -18.09
C LEU A 92 -9.64 25.42 -18.40
N THR A 93 -10.42 26.07 -17.55
CA THR A 93 -11.05 27.36 -17.87
C THR A 93 -10.25 28.60 -17.48
N SER A 94 -9.04 28.48 -16.92
CA SER A 94 -8.25 29.65 -16.47
C SER A 94 -6.78 29.70 -16.95
N CYS A 95 -6.36 28.89 -17.93
CA CYS A 95 -4.99 28.96 -18.46
C CYS A 95 -4.98 29.07 -19.98
N ARG A 96 -4.89 30.31 -20.47
CA ARG A 96 -4.67 30.64 -21.90
C ARG A 96 -3.19 30.62 -22.31
N SER A 97 -2.32 29.94 -21.57
CA SER A 97 -0.92 29.75 -21.97
C SER A 97 -0.63 28.27 -22.15
N LEU A 98 -0.30 27.92 -23.39
CA LEU A 98 0.14 26.60 -23.80
C LEU A 98 1.43 26.20 -23.05
N SER A 99 1.53 24.90 -22.78
CA SER A 99 2.64 24.17 -22.14
C SER A 99 2.92 24.48 -20.66
N LEU A 100 2.15 23.86 -19.76
CA LEU A 100 2.68 22.97 -18.72
C LEU A 100 1.50 22.36 -17.97
N ASN A 101 1.35 21.03 -18.05
CA ASN A 101 0.41 20.29 -17.20
C ASN A 101 0.92 20.28 -15.76
N PHE A 102 0.81 21.40 -15.04
CA PHE A 102 1.07 21.44 -13.59
C PHE A 102 -0.13 20.82 -12.86
N LEU A 103 -0.14 19.50 -12.78
CA LEU A 103 -1.01 18.76 -11.88
C LEU A 103 -0.49 18.96 -10.44
N CYS A 104 -1.14 19.83 -9.66
CA CYS A 104 -0.93 19.87 -8.22
C CYS A 104 -1.31 18.49 -7.64
N ARG A 105 -0.34 17.74 -7.13
CA ARG A 105 -0.54 16.40 -6.55
C ARG A 105 -0.82 16.56 -5.06
N GLN A 106 -1.88 15.94 -4.57
CA GLN A 106 -2.03 15.67 -3.14
C GLN A 106 -1.84 14.17 -2.92
N GLY A 107 -0.83 13.84 -2.12
CA GLY A 107 -0.31 12.48 -1.95
C GLY A 107 1.17 12.43 -2.30
N GLU A 108 2.00 11.96 -1.37
CA GLU A 108 3.43 11.78 -1.60
C GLU A 108 3.64 10.85 -2.81
N SER A 109 4.54 11.25 -3.72
CA SER A 109 5.03 10.35 -4.75
C SER A 109 5.70 9.18 -4.04
N THR A 110 5.27 7.94 -4.30
CA THR A 110 6.06 6.78 -3.90
C THR A 110 7.31 6.79 -4.76
N SER A 111 8.41 7.31 -4.23
CA SER A 111 9.72 7.20 -4.88
C SER A 111 10.07 5.72 -4.95
N GLU A 112 10.33 5.23 -6.16
CA GLU A 112 10.73 3.84 -6.39
C GLU A 112 11.99 3.53 -5.54
N ASN A 113 12.10 2.30 -5.04
CA ASN A 113 13.21 1.85 -4.20
C ASN A 113 13.38 2.52 -2.83
N LYS A 114 12.49 3.44 -2.43
CA LYS A 114 12.53 4.00 -1.06
C LYS A 114 11.81 3.06 -0.09
N PRO A 115 12.49 2.52 0.94
CA PRO A 115 11.86 1.63 1.91
C PRO A 115 10.81 2.37 2.76
N ILE A 116 9.69 1.69 3.03
CA ILE A 116 8.60 2.14 3.89
C ILE A 116 8.40 1.09 4.96
N SER A 117 8.49 1.46 6.23
CA SER A 117 8.46 0.53 7.36
C SER A 117 7.18 0.71 8.17
N ILE A 118 6.49 -0.39 8.48
CA ILE A 118 5.40 -0.42 9.46
C ILE A 118 5.78 -1.39 10.59
N GLY A 119 5.50 -0.96 11.83
CA GLY A 119 5.71 -1.76 13.03
C GLY A 119 4.54 -2.71 13.28
N TYR A 120 4.87 -3.95 13.61
CA TYR A 120 3.94 -4.98 14.04
C TYR A 120 4.15 -5.28 15.51
N TYR A 121 3.04 -5.60 16.16
CA TYR A 121 2.98 -5.96 17.56
C TYR A 121 2.13 -7.22 17.75
N ARG A 122 2.64 -8.20 18.51
CA ARG A 122 1.92 -9.43 18.83
C ARG A 122 2.15 -9.87 20.27
N CYS A 123 1.07 -10.35 20.89
CA CYS A 123 1.12 -11.19 22.08
C CYS A 123 1.09 -12.66 21.66
N VAL A 124 2.18 -13.40 21.88
CA VAL A 124 2.36 -14.76 21.38
C VAL A 124 2.48 -15.74 22.57
N PRO A 125 1.59 -16.73 22.74
CA PRO A 125 1.75 -17.71 23.80
C PRO A 125 3.04 -18.53 23.67
N ILE A 126 3.58 -19.01 24.80
CA ILE A 126 4.93 -19.63 24.86
C ILE A 126 5.11 -20.81 23.88
N ASN A 127 4.05 -21.60 23.66
CA ASN A 127 4.04 -22.81 22.85
C ASN A 127 3.37 -22.62 21.47
N HIS A 128 3.41 -21.41 20.93
CA HIS A 128 2.81 -21.09 19.64
C HIS A 128 3.85 -21.04 18.51
N SER A 129 3.37 -21.18 17.27
CA SER A 129 4.16 -20.89 16.08
C SER A 129 4.56 -19.41 16.04
N PHE A 130 5.76 -19.13 15.52
CA PHE A 130 6.27 -17.79 15.25
C PHE A 130 6.24 -17.46 13.74
N VAL A 131 5.49 -18.23 12.96
CA VAL A 131 5.13 -17.91 11.58
C VAL A 131 3.78 -17.21 11.60
N PHE A 132 3.71 -15.99 11.08
CA PHE A 132 2.52 -15.16 11.08
C PHE A 132 2.07 -14.85 9.65
N HIS A 133 0.76 -14.87 9.44
CA HIS A 133 0.10 -14.63 8.16
C HIS A 133 -0.68 -13.32 8.25
N GLU A 134 -0.32 -12.36 7.41
CA GLU A 134 -0.95 -11.04 7.37
C GLU A 134 -1.60 -10.80 6.02
N GLU A 135 -2.78 -10.22 6.02
CA GLU A 135 -3.43 -9.81 4.78
C GLU A 135 -2.92 -8.43 4.37
N LEU A 136 -2.19 -8.35 3.24
CA LEU A 136 -1.94 -7.08 2.59
C LEU A 136 -3.25 -6.63 1.95
N MET A 137 -3.80 -5.54 2.46
CA MET A 137 -5.05 -4.95 2.01
C MET A 137 -4.80 -3.90 0.92
N MET A 138 -5.77 -3.73 0.05
CA MET A 138 -5.78 -2.72 -1.01
C MET A 138 -7.13 -1.98 -1.06
N SER A 139 -7.09 -0.67 -1.25
CA SER A 139 -8.27 0.13 -1.59
C SER A 139 -7.95 1.11 -2.72
N CYS A 140 -8.82 1.21 -3.72
CA CYS A 140 -8.63 2.12 -4.85
C CYS A 140 -9.50 3.39 -4.76
N LYS A 141 -10.15 3.61 -3.61
CA LYS A 141 -10.84 4.89 -3.32
C LYS A 141 -9.85 6.04 -3.30
N ASP A 142 -10.35 7.26 -3.47
CA ASP A 142 -9.49 8.47 -3.48
C ASP A 142 -8.96 8.85 -2.11
N GLN A 143 -9.73 8.54 -1.05
CA GLN A 143 -9.29 8.67 0.33
C GLN A 143 -9.03 7.29 0.90
N ALA A 144 -7.90 7.15 1.59
CA ALA A 144 -7.53 5.92 2.29
C ALA A 144 -8.53 5.67 3.43
N PRO A 145 -9.25 4.53 3.44
CA PRO A 145 -10.12 4.19 4.56
C PRO A 145 -9.32 4.06 5.86
N LYS A 146 -9.83 4.61 6.96
CA LYS A 146 -9.19 4.47 8.29
C LYS A 146 -9.40 3.09 8.91
N VAL A 147 -10.45 2.41 8.51
CA VAL A 147 -10.87 1.09 9.02
C VAL A 147 -11.28 0.19 7.86
N HIS A 148 -11.25 -1.12 8.06
CA HIS A 148 -11.95 -2.08 7.22
C HIS A 148 -13.06 -2.76 8.04
N SER A 149 -14.19 -3.10 7.42
CA SER A 149 -15.30 -3.71 8.16
C SER A 149 -15.06 -5.20 8.43
N LYS A 150 -15.56 -5.69 9.57
CA LYS A 150 -15.58 -7.12 9.93
C LYS A 150 -16.51 -7.96 9.05
N LYS A 151 -17.46 -7.33 8.34
CA LYS A 151 -18.43 -8.02 7.47
C LYS A 151 -17.76 -8.42 6.15
N ARG A 152 -16.87 -9.40 6.19
CA ARG A 152 -16.51 -10.14 4.97
C ARG A 152 -17.76 -10.89 4.54
N VAL A 153 -18.44 -10.40 3.51
CA VAL A 153 -19.42 -11.22 2.80
C VAL A 153 -18.63 -12.38 2.22
N VAL A 154 -18.84 -13.59 2.73
CA VAL A 154 -18.03 -14.79 2.45
C VAL A 154 -17.83 -15.05 0.95
N SER A 155 -18.73 -14.54 0.11
CA SER A 155 -18.69 -14.70 -1.34
C SER A 155 -17.79 -13.69 -2.08
N ILE A 156 -17.33 -12.60 -1.45
CA ILE A 156 -16.50 -11.57 -2.09
C ILE A 156 -15.48 -11.06 -1.07
N ASN A 157 -14.17 -11.19 -1.37
CA ASN A 157 -13.06 -10.63 -0.57
C ASN A 157 -13.00 -9.07 -0.60
N ILE A 158 -14.14 -8.39 -0.69
CA ILE A 158 -14.26 -6.93 -0.83
C ILE A 158 -15.25 -6.42 0.21
N ASP A 159 -14.80 -5.48 1.02
CA ASP A 159 -15.68 -4.63 1.82
C ASP A 159 -16.33 -3.59 0.92
N MET A 160 -17.61 -3.77 0.62
CA MET A 160 -18.37 -2.85 -0.25
C MET A 160 -18.50 -1.44 0.33
N SER A 161 -18.45 -1.29 1.66
CA SER A 161 -18.57 0.01 2.32
C SER A 161 -17.27 0.81 2.23
N THR A 162 -16.11 0.18 2.45
CA THR A 162 -14.80 0.86 2.48
C THR A 162 -14.03 0.71 1.16
N GLY A 163 -14.40 -0.22 0.29
CA GLY A 163 -13.67 -0.59 -0.93
C GLY A 163 -12.34 -1.32 -0.63
N VAL A 164 -12.11 -1.71 0.62
CA VAL A 164 -10.92 -2.46 1.04
C VAL A 164 -11.09 -3.91 0.64
N ARG A 165 -10.04 -4.51 0.08
CA ARG A 165 -9.99 -5.93 -0.27
C ARG A 165 -8.62 -6.51 0.01
N VAL A 166 -8.55 -7.81 0.25
CA VAL A 166 -7.28 -8.52 0.37
C VAL A 166 -6.59 -8.53 -1.00
N HIS A 167 -5.31 -8.13 -1.04
CA HIS A 167 -4.47 -8.17 -2.23
C HIS A 167 -3.63 -9.44 -2.28
N CYS A 168 -2.99 -9.80 -1.17
CA CYS A 168 -2.23 -11.03 -1.00
C CYS A 168 -2.04 -11.34 0.49
N GLU A 169 -1.56 -12.53 0.80
CA GLU A 169 -1.09 -12.92 2.13
C GLU A 169 0.42 -12.73 2.23
N LEU A 170 0.87 -12.12 3.32
CA LEU A 170 2.27 -11.96 3.69
C LEU A 170 2.61 -12.96 4.81
N VAL A 171 3.64 -13.77 4.61
CA VAL A 171 4.08 -14.77 5.60
C VAL A 171 5.40 -14.35 6.21
N SER A 172 5.35 -13.98 7.49
CA SER A 172 6.51 -13.56 8.28
C SER A 172 6.96 -14.69 9.20
N ASP A 173 8.15 -15.23 8.97
CA ASP A 173 8.73 -16.29 9.78
C ASP A 173 9.73 -15.73 10.81
N LEU A 174 9.29 -15.60 12.06
CA LEU A 174 10.12 -15.17 13.18
C LEU A 174 10.74 -16.34 13.94
N SER A 175 10.56 -17.60 13.50
CA SER A 175 11.08 -18.79 14.19
C SER A 175 12.60 -18.83 14.26
N LYS A 176 13.27 -18.16 13.32
CA LYS A 176 14.73 -18.01 13.25
C LYS A 176 15.29 -17.04 14.30
N ILE A 177 14.45 -16.25 14.94
CA ILE A 177 14.86 -15.29 15.97
C ILE A 177 14.91 -16.02 17.32
N PRO A 178 16.06 -16.00 18.04
CA PRO A 178 16.14 -16.63 19.36
C PRO A 178 15.10 -16.07 20.33
N LYS A 179 14.25 -16.95 20.90
CA LYS A 179 13.12 -16.56 21.76
C LYS A 179 13.52 -15.69 22.96
N ARG A 180 14.75 -15.84 23.46
CA ARG A 180 15.32 -15.00 24.55
C ARG A 180 15.39 -13.51 24.22
N LEU A 181 15.31 -13.14 22.93
CA LEU A 181 15.32 -11.75 22.49
C LEU A 181 13.94 -11.10 22.54
N PHE A 182 12.88 -11.91 22.63
CA PHE A 182 11.52 -11.43 22.82
C PHE A 182 11.27 -11.11 24.29
N LEU A 183 10.43 -10.11 24.54
CA LEU A 183 10.07 -9.73 25.90
C LEU A 183 9.06 -10.73 26.44
N LYS A 184 9.43 -11.53 27.43
CA LYS A 184 8.52 -12.45 28.12
C LYS A 184 7.71 -11.67 29.17
N LYS A 185 6.39 -11.84 29.18
CA LYS A 185 5.45 -11.24 30.12
C LYS A 185 4.56 -12.31 30.76
N LYS A 186 3.92 -11.95 31.87
CA LYS A 186 2.91 -12.73 32.59
C LYS A 186 1.77 -11.78 32.96
N ASN A 187 0.54 -12.15 32.64
CA ASN A 187 -0.64 -11.34 32.98
C ASN A 187 -1.17 -11.68 34.39
N SER A 188 -2.27 -11.03 34.81
CA SER A 188 -2.86 -11.24 36.15
C SER A 188 -3.37 -12.67 36.39
N SER A 189 -3.79 -13.37 35.33
CA SER A 189 -4.19 -14.79 35.40
C SER A 189 -3.02 -15.77 35.46
N GLY A 190 -1.79 -15.26 35.43
CA GLY A 190 -0.56 -16.05 35.47
C GLY A 190 -0.17 -16.68 34.14
N GLN A 191 -0.85 -16.35 33.04
CA GLN A 191 -0.53 -16.80 31.70
C GLN A 191 0.72 -16.08 31.18
N GLU A 192 1.74 -16.85 30.83
CA GLU A 192 2.95 -16.33 30.20
C GLU A 192 2.80 -16.20 28.68
N TYR A 193 3.39 -15.15 28.12
CA TYR A 193 3.41 -14.89 26.68
C TYR A 193 4.62 -14.02 26.30
N TYR A 194 4.90 -13.94 25.00
CA TYR A 194 5.90 -13.04 24.44
C TYR A 194 5.22 -11.79 23.87
N ASP A 195 5.73 -10.63 24.24
CA ASP A 195 5.53 -9.35 23.55
C ASP A 195 6.57 -9.26 22.42
N VAL A 196 6.08 -9.44 21.19
CA VAL A 196 6.90 -9.49 19.99
C VAL A 196 6.65 -8.24 19.16
N ARG A 197 7.69 -7.45 18.97
CA ARG A 197 7.69 -6.23 18.15
C ARG A 197 8.71 -6.35 17.05
N TYR A 198 8.26 -6.18 15.81
CA TYR A 198 9.08 -6.27 14.61
C TYR A 198 8.55 -5.29 13.57
N SER A 199 9.26 -5.12 12.48
CA SER A 199 8.82 -4.28 11.37
C SER A 199 8.84 -5.09 10.09
N LEU A 200 7.86 -4.85 9.22
CA LEU A 200 7.98 -5.25 7.83
C LEU A 200 8.32 -4.00 7.01
N VAL A 201 9.37 -4.12 6.21
CA VAL A 201 9.88 -3.04 5.38
C VAL A 201 9.49 -3.33 3.94
N LEU A 202 8.59 -2.51 3.40
CA LEU A 202 8.19 -2.52 2.00
C LEU A 202 9.16 -1.69 1.17
N THR A 203 9.76 -2.30 0.16
CA THR A 203 10.44 -1.58 -0.93
C THR A 203 9.58 -1.70 -2.21
N PRO A 204 8.97 -0.60 -2.68
CA PRO A 204 8.21 -0.60 -3.93
C PRO A 204 9.17 -0.68 -5.12
N LEU A 205 8.96 -1.68 -5.98
CA LEU A 205 9.68 -1.88 -7.23
C LEU A 205 8.76 -1.61 -8.43
N SER A 206 9.34 -1.61 -9.64
CA SER A 206 8.63 -1.24 -10.87
C SER A 206 7.35 -2.04 -11.13
N ALA A 207 7.33 -3.31 -10.72
CA ALA A 207 6.24 -4.26 -10.96
C ALA A 207 5.94 -5.16 -9.74
N SER A 208 6.60 -4.94 -8.60
CA SER A 208 6.43 -5.78 -7.41
C SER A 208 6.60 -4.99 -6.12
N MET A 209 6.22 -5.61 -5.02
CA MET A 209 6.40 -5.11 -3.66
C MET A 209 7.27 -6.11 -2.92
N ASN A 210 8.47 -5.69 -2.54
CA ASN A 210 9.35 -6.53 -1.73
C ASN A 210 9.15 -6.21 -0.26
N PHE A 211 8.90 -7.23 0.55
CA PHE A 211 8.78 -7.09 2.00
C PHE A 211 9.95 -7.80 2.68
N GLU A 212 10.56 -7.12 3.65
CA GLU A 212 11.64 -7.66 4.48
C GLU A 212 11.25 -7.62 5.95
N LEU A 213 11.57 -8.70 6.67
CA LEU A 213 11.35 -8.79 8.11
C LEU A 213 12.54 -8.16 8.84
N VAL A 214 12.27 -7.14 9.64
CA VAL A 214 13.28 -6.46 10.46
C VAL A 214 12.92 -6.60 11.94
N PHE A 215 13.86 -7.07 12.75
CA PHE A 215 13.71 -7.17 14.20
C PHE A 215 14.91 -6.52 14.90
N LYS A 216 14.63 -5.55 15.78
CA LYS A 216 15.67 -4.74 16.46
C LYS A 216 16.72 -4.17 15.50
N GLY A 217 16.27 -3.71 14.32
CA GLY A 217 17.14 -3.15 13.28
C GLY A 217 17.90 -4.17 12.42
N ILE A 218 17.79 -5.47 12.72
CA ILE A 218 18.44 -6.54 11.96
C ILE A 218 17.45 -7.11 10.94
N ASN A 219 17.87 -7.24 9.68
CA ASN A 219 17.09 -7.86 8.61
C ASN A 219 17.21 -9.40 8.71
N TYR A 220 16.06 -10.08 8.80
CA TYR A 220 15.94 -11.54 8.91
C TYR A 220 15.49 -12.21 7.59
N GLY A 221 15.44 -11.45 6.51
CA GLY A 221 15.17 -11.92 5.15
C GLY A 221 13.81 -11.48 4.61
N LYS A 222 13.47 -12.04 3.45
CA LYS A 222 12.24 -11.72 2.72
C LYS A 222 11.02 -12.35 3.39
N VAL A 223 9.93 -11.59 3.37
CA VAL A 223 8.58 -12.07 3.67
C VAL A 223 7.98 -12.65 2.39
N SER A 224 7.40 -13.84 2.49
CA SER A 224 6.75 -14.47 1.33
C SER A 224 5.41 -13.80 1.05
N ALA A 225 5.08 -13.58 -0.22
CA ALA A 225 3.79 -13.03 -0.64
C ALA A 225 3.04 -14.04 -1.51
N SER A 226 1.86 -14.48 -1.07
CA SER A 226 0.99 -15.44 -1.76
C SER A 226 -0.24 -14.71 -2.31
N TYR A 227 -0.41 -14.73 -3.63
CA TYR A 227 -1.52 -14.06 -4.31
C TYR A 227 -2.69 -15.03 -4.52
N PHE A 228 -3.92 -14.52 -4.40
CA PHE A 228 -5.16 -15.27 -4.52
C PHE A 228 -5.79 -15.10 -5.91
#